data_AF-A0A379YVV4-F1
#
_entry.id   AF-A0A379YVV4-F1
#
_cell.length_a   1.000
_cell.length_b   1.000
_cell.length_c   1.000
_cell.angle_alpha   90.00
_cell.angle_beta   90.00
_cell.angle_gamma   90.00
#
_symmetry.space_group_name_H-M   'P 1'
#
loop_
_entity.id
_entity.type
_entity.pdbx_description
1 polymer ?
#
loop_
_entity_poly.entity_id
_entity_poly.type
_entity_poly.pdbx_seq_one_letter_code
_entity_poly.pdbx_strand_id
1 'polypeptide(L)'
;MRGGYRLARPADEISFLEIIDAIEGHKPLFDCQEVRGRCAVFDDSPPDWAVSGKCAIHAVMLQAEKAMRDALAAQTLGAVAARFGRKAPQGFFGEVNLWLDERMTERTARSGKTARAKT
;
A
#
# COMPACT_ATOMS: atom_id res chain seq x y z
N MET A 1 -24.27 -18.44 8.77
CA MET A 1 -23.08 -18.03 7.99
C MET A 1 -21.97 -17.66 8.95
N ARG A 2 -20.73 -18.13 8.72
CA ARG A 2 -19.54 -17.62 9.42
C ARG A 2 -19.06 -16.38 8.63
N GLY A 3 -18.95 -15.24 9.29
CA GLY A 3 -18.43 -14.01 8.68
C GLY A 3 -16.92 -14.08 8.47
N GLY A 4 -16.38 -13.21 7.62
CA GLY A 4 -14.94 -13.12 7.35
C GLY A 4 -14.64 -12.26 6.13
N TYR A 5 -13.35 -12.11 5.82
CA TYR A 5 -12.89 -11.43 4.62
C TYR A 5 -12.52 -12.46 3.54
N ARG A 6 -12.77 -12.08 2.29
CA ARG A 6 -12.30 -12.78 1.09
C ARG A 6 -11.83 -11.72 0.10
N LEU A 7 -10.89 -12.08 -0.77
CA LEU A 7 -10.56 -11.25 -1.92
C LEU A 7 -11.81 -11.05 -2.78
N ALA A 8 -12.10 -9.80 -3.15
CA ALA A 8 -13.24 -9.45 -3.97
C ALA A 8 -13.08 -9.90 -5.44
N ARG A 9 -11.84 -10.16 -5.87
CA ARG A 9 -11.45 -10.59 -7.22
C ARG A 9 -10.18 -11.46 -7.13
N PRO A 10 -9.79 -12.17 -8.21
CA PRO A 10 -8.59 -13.02 -8.22
C PRO A 10 -7.33 -12.27 -7.79
N ALA A 11 -6.43 -12.94 -7.06
CA ALA A 11 -5.19 -12.34 -6.57
C ALA A 11 -4.27 -11.85 -7.71
N ASP A 12 -4.35 -12.48 -8.88
CA ASP A 12 -3.58 -12.10 -10.07
C ASP A 12 -4.09 -10.83 -10.75
N GLU A 13 -5.26 -10.31 -10.36
CA GLU A 13 -5.78 -9.04 -10.87
C GLU A 13 -5.48 -7.88 -9.92
N ILE A 14 -5.16 -8.16 -8.65
CA ILE A 14 -4.93 -7.13 -7.62
C ILE A 14 -3.48 -6.65 -7.72
N SER A 15 -3.25 -5.44 -8.21
CA SER A 15 -1.90 -4.87 -8.26
C SER A 15 -1.42 -4.50 -6.86
N PHE A 16 -0.10 -4.53 -6.67
CA PHE A 16 0.51 -4.15 -5.41
C PHE A 16 0.33 -2.64 -5.15
N LEU A 17 0.29 -1.84 -6.22
CA LEU A 17 -0.03 -0.41 -6.13
C LEU A 17 -1.42 -0.16 -5.52
N GLU A 18 -2.44 -0.91 -5.94
CA GLU A 18 -3.79 -0.78 -5.37
C GLU A 18 -3.84 -1.11 -3.87
N ILE A 19 -3.01 -2.03 -3.40
CA ILE A 19 -2.89 -2.34 -1.97
C ILE A 19 -2.28 -1.16 -1.21
N ILE A 20 -1.21 -0.56 -1.75
CA ILE A 20 -0.57 0.62 -1.16
C ILE A 20 -1.55 1.80 -1.13
N ASP A 21 -2.19 2.12 -2.26
CA ASP A 21 -3.14 3.23 -2.34
C ASP A 21 -4.35 3.02 -1.41
N ALA A 22 -4.78 1.78 -1.18
CA ALA A 22 -5.87 1.47 -0.25
C ALA A 22 -5.49 1.64 1.24
N ILE A 23 -4.22 1.46 1.60
CA ILE A 23 -3.72 1.57 2.99
C ILE A 23 -3.26 2.99 3.29
N GLU A 24 -2.45 3.58 2.41
CA GLU A 24 -1.77 4.86 2.63
C GLU A 24 -2.51 6.04 2.00
N GLY A 25 -3.39 5.79 1.03
CA GLY A 25 -3.98 6.82 0.19
C GLY A 25 -3.02 7.32 -0.90
N HIS A 26 -3.47 8.31 -1.67
CA HIS A 26 -2.71 8.89 -2.79
C HIS A 26 -1.78 10.00 -2.30
N LYS A 27 -0.74 9.64 -1.53
CA LYS A 27 0.24 10.60 -1.02
C LYS A 27 1.41 10.75 -2.01
N PRO A 28 1.80 11.98 -2.41
CA PRO A 28 2.95 12.17 -3.29
C PRO A 28 4.25 11.76 -2.57
N LEU A 29 5.21 11.24 -3.33
CA LEU A 29 6.53 10.88 -2.82
C LEU A 29 7.29 12.13 -2.34
N PHE A 30 7.06 13.25 -3.01
CA PHE A 30 7.71 14.53 -2.74
C PHE A 30 6.72 15.67 -2.83
N ASP A 31 6.68 16.50 -1.78
CA ASP A 31 5.86 17.70 -1.74
C ASP A 31 6.74 18.94 -1.96
N CYS A 32 6.65 19.55 -3.14
CA CYS A 32 7.48 20.69 -3.51
C CYS A 32 7.10 21.93 -2.70
N GLN A 33 8.04 22.44 -1.90
CA GLN A 33 7.80 23.61 -1.05
C GLN A 33 8.09 24.96 -1.75
N GLU A 34 8.26 24.96 -3.08
CA GLU A 34 8.62 26.13 -3.91
C GLU A 34 9.78 26.97 -3.33
N VAL A 35 10.82 26.29 -2.84
CA VAL A 35 11.97 26.91 -2.15
C VAL A 35 12.73 27.93 -3.02
N ARG A 36 12.59 27.86 -4.36
CA ARG A 36 13.20 28.82 -5.30
C ARG A 36 12.74 30.25 -5.05
N GLY A 37 11.47 30.45 -4.64
CA GLY A 37 10.92 31.77 -4.34
C GLY A 37 11.43 32.37 -3.02
N ARG A 38 12.09 31.57 -2.17
CA ARG A 38 12.68 31.99 -0.89
C ARG A 38 14.20 31.80 -0.89
N CYS A 39 14.82 31.80 -2.07
CA CYS A 39 16.26 31.59 -2.19
C CYS A 39 16.99 32.85 -1.73
N ALA A 40 17.83 32.73 -0.69
CA ALA A 40 18.58 33.85 -0.11
C ALA A 40 19.51 34.56 -1.10
N VAL A 41 19.90 33.91 -2.20
CA VAL A 41 20.73 34.52 -3.27
C VAL A 41 19.98 35.64 -3.99
N PHE A 42 18.65 35.70 -3.89
CA PHE A 42 17.84 36.70 -4.57
C PHE A 42 17.35 37.85 -3.68
N ASP A 43 17.76 37.91 -2.41
CA ASP A 43 17.39 38.99 -1.48
C ASP A 43 15.88 39.36 -1.53
N ASP A 44 15.00 38.37 -1.39
CA ASP A 44 13.52 38.48 -1.47
C ASP A 44 12.96 38.98 -2.82
N SER A 45 13.79 39.12 -3.85
CA SER A 45 13.41 39.52 -5.21
C SER A 45 13.82 38.48 -6.26
N PRO A 46 13.21 37.28 -6.25
CA PRO A 46 13.53 36.25 -7.23
C PRO A 46 13.11 36.69 -8.64
N PRO A 47 13.98 36.56 -9.66
CA PRO A 47 13.62 36.89 -11.02
C PRO A 47 12.61 35.87 -11.58
N ASP A 48 11.79 36.29 -12.54
CA ASP A 48 10.71 35.47 -13.12
C ASP A 48 11.20 34.10 -13.61
N TRP A 49 12.36 34.04 -14.26
CA TRP A 49 12.93 32.79 -14.75
C TRP A 49 13.22 31.79 -13.62
N ALA A 50 13.53 32.26 -12.40
CA ALA A 50 13.89 31.42 -11.27
C ALA A 50 12.69 30.78 -10.59
N VAL A 51 11.50 31.39 -10.69
CA VAL A 51 10.25 30.88 -10.07
C VAL A 51 9.25 30.36 -11.08
N SER A 52 9.39 30.71 -12.37
CA SER A 52 8.55 30.20 -13.44
C SER A 52 8.71 28.70 -13.63
N GLY A 53 7.62 28.06 -14.06
CA GLY A 53 7.59 26.65 -14.43
C GLY A 53 7.89 25.69 -13.28
N LYS A 54 8.08 24.42 -13.67
CA LYS A 54 8.37 23.34 -12.73
C LYS A 54 9.86 23.37 -12.37
N CYS A 55 10.17 23.40 -11.07
CA CYS A 55 11.52 23.23 -10.56
C CYS A 55 12.16 21.93 -11.10
N ALA A 56 13.43 21.97 -11.50
CA ALA A 56 14.14 20.80 -12.00
C ALA A 56 14.14 19.63 -11.00
N ILE A 57 14.30 19.93 -9.70
CA ILE A 57 14.20 18.92 -8.62
C ILE A 57 12.80 18.30 -8.60
N HIS A 58 11.75 19.12 -8.64
CA HIS A 58 10.38 18.62 -8.66
C HIS A 58 10.11 17.76 -9.91
N ALA A 59 10.66 18.12 -11.07
CA ALA A 59 10.55 17.30 -12.27
C ALA A 59 11.18 15.90 -12.11
N VAL A 60 12.39 15.84 -11.53
CA VAL A 60 13.06 14.56 -11.22
C VAL A 60 12.25 13.74 -10.21
N MET A 61 11.73 14.38 -9.16
CA MET A 61 10.93 13.69 -8.15
C MET A 61 9.62 13.11 -8.71
N LEU A 62 8.94 13.84 -9.61
CA LEU A 62 7.76 13.30 -10.31
C LEU A 62 8.11 12.13 -11.21
N GLN A 63 9.25 12.18 -11.89
CA GLN A 63 9.71 11.06 -12.72
C GLN A 63 10.00 9.83 -11.86
N ALA A 64 10.66 10.01 -10.70
CA ALA A 64 10.94 8.95 -9.76
C ALA A 64 9.65 8.33 -9.19
N GLU A 65 8.69 9.17 -8.79
CA GLU A 65 7.39 8.71 -8.30
C GLU A 65 6.65 7.91 -9.37
N LYS A 66 6.63 8.38 -10.62
CA LYS A 66 6.03 7.65 -11.73
C LYS A 66 6.68 6.27 -11.90
N ALA A 67 8.01 6.21 -11.97
CA ALA A 67 8.73 4.96 -12.16
C ALA A 67 8.47 3.97 -11.01
N MET A 68 8.42 4.46 -9.77
CA MET A 68 8.05 3.66 -8.60
C MET A 68 6.62 3.12 -8.73
N ARG A 69 5.64 3.99 -9.02
CA ARG A 69 4.24 3.59 -9.15
C ARG A 69 4.04 2.60 -10.30
N ASP A 70 4.68 2.81 -11.45
CA ASP A 70 4.66 1.87 -12.57
C ASP A 70 5.20 0.49 -12.15
N ALA A 71 6.31 0.44 -11.40
CA ALA A 71 6.90 -0.81 -10.93
C ALA A 71 5.98 -1.56 -9.94
N LEU A 72 5.30 -0.84 -9.05
CA LEU A 72 4.33 -1.41 -8.11
C LEU A 72 3.05 -1.89 -8.81
N ALA A 73 2.58 -1.15 -9.82
CA ALA A 73 1.41 -1.52 -10.62
C ALA A 73 1.65 -2.80 -11.44
N ALA A 74 2.90 -3.03 -11.86
CA ALA A 74 3.29 -4.23 -12.61
C ALA A 74 3.36 -5.51 -11.77
N GLN A 75 3.32 -5.41 -10.43
CA GLN A 75 3.30 -6.57 -9.54
C GLN A 75 1.89 -6.85 -9.06
N THR A 76 1.50 -8.12 -8.98
CA THR A 76 0.18 -8.52 -8.47
C THR A 76 0.32 -9.26 -7.13
N LEU A 77 -0.74 -9.27 -6.33
CA LEU A 77 -0.79 -10.04 -5.10
C LEU A 77 -0.53 -11.53 -5.35
N GLY A 78 -1.05 -12.07 -6.45
CA GLY A 78 -0.79 -13.44 -6.88
C GLY A 78 0.67 -13.70 -7.22
N ALA A 79 1.34 -12.78 -7.93
CA ALA A 79 2.78 -12.88 -8.21
C ALA A 79 3.62 -12.88 -6.93
N VAL A 80 3.24 -12.06 -5.94
CA VAL A 80 3.88 -12.04 -4.61
C VAL A 80 3.66 -13.38 -3.89
N ALA A 81 2.43 -13.90 -3.89
CA ALA A 81 2.11 -15.20 -3.30
C ALA A 81 2.91 -16.34 -3.93
N ALA A 82 3.02 -16.37 -5.27
CA ALA A 82 3.84 -17.34 -5.98
C ALA A 82 5.33 -17.22 -5.63
N ARG A 83 5.86 -16.00 -5.49
CA ARG A 83 7.25 -15.77 -5.06
C ARG A 83 7.50 -16.26 -3.64
N PHE A 84 6.56 -16.01 -2.73
CA PHE A 84 6.64 -16.49 -1.36
C PHE A 84 6.54 -18.03 -1.30
N GLY A 85 5.63 -18.63 -2.07
CA GLY A 85 5.44 -20.09 -2.12
C GLY A 85 6.70 -20.85 -2.54
N ARG A 86 7.59 -20.25 -3.33
CA ARG A 86 8.90 -20.84 -3.66
C ARG A 86 9.89 -20.87 -2.49
N LYS A 87 9.70 -20.02 -1.49
CA LYS A 87 10.55 -19.94 -0.28
C LYS A 87 9.97 -20.70 0.90
N ALA A 88 8.65 -20.83 0.95
CA ALA A 88 7.94 -21.46 2.05
C ALA A 88 8.28 -22.96 2.13
N PRO A 89 8.52 -23.51 3.34
CA PRO A 89 8.67 -24.96 3.52
C PRO A 89 7.45 -25.74 3.06
N GLN A 90 7.65 -27.00 2.70
CA GLN A 90 6.54 -27.93 2.48
C GLN A 90 5.72 -28.05 3.77
N GLY A 91 4.40 -27.90 3.67
CA GLY A 91 3.49 -27.96 4.83
C GLY A 91 3.10 -26.60 5.41
N PHE A 92 3.89 -25.54 5.18
CA PHE A 92 3.63 -24.21 5.76
C PHE A 92 2.20 -23.69 5.51
N PHE A 93 1.69 -23.81 4.28
CA PHE A 93 0.33 -23.37 3.97
C PHE A 93 -0.74 -24.18 4.69
N GLY A 94 -0.49 -25.47 4.96
CA GLY A 94 -1.36 -26.31 5.77
C GLY A 94 -1.39 -25.85 7.22
N GLU A 95 -0.22 -25.58 7.80
CA GLU A 95 -0.08 -25.04 9.16
C GLU A 95 -0.80 -23.69 9.32
N VAL A 96 -0.66 -22.79 8.35
CA VAL A 96 -1.36 -21.50 8.34
C VAL A 96 -2.87 -21.68 8.27
N ASN A 97 -3.38 -22.61 7.44
CA ASN A 97 -4.81 -22.87 7.34
C ASN A 97 -5.37 -23.43 8.66
N LEU A 98 -4.68 -24.40 9.28
CA LEU A 98 -5.06 -24.93 10.59
C LEU A 98 -5.13 -23.82 11.64
N TRP A 99 -4.10 -22.96 11.68
CA TRP A 99 -4.05 -21.81 12.58
C TRP A 99 -5.19 -20.81 12.35
N LEU A 100 -5.56 -20.54 11.09
CA LEU A 100 -6.70 -19.68 10.74
C LEU A 100 -8.03 -20.31 11.20
N ASP A 101 -8.24 -21.60 10.97
CA ASP A 101 -9.46 -22.32 11.33
C ASP A 101 -9.67 -22.38 12.86
N GLU A 102 -8.60 -22.63 13.61
CA GLU A 102 -8.59 -22.56 15.08
C GLU A 102 -9.04 -21.17 15.55
N ARG A 103 -8.45 -20.10 15.00
CA ARG A 103 -8.78 -18.71 15.31
C ARG A 103 -10.22 -18.34 14.96
N MET A 104 -10.74 -18.81 13.82
CA MET A 104 -12.14 -18.57 13.45
C MET A 104 -13.11 -19.27 14.41
N THR A 105 -12.75 -20.46 14.87
CA THR A 105 -13.54 -21.24 15.85
C THR A 105 -13.55 -20.54 17.21
N GLU A 106 -12.41 -20.06 17.70
CA GLU A 106 -12.32 -19.27 18.94
C GLU A 106 -13.19 -18.00 18.89
N ARG A 107 -13.12 -17.25 17.78
CA ARG A 107 -13.90 -16.01 17.61
C ARG A 107 -15.40 -16.26 17.62
N THR A 108 -15.85 -17.29 16.91
CA THR A 108 -17.27 -17.65 16.85
C THR A 108 -17.78 -18.15 18.21
N ALA A 109 -16.98 -18.95 18.93
CA ALA A 109 -17.29 -19.40 20.28
C ALA A 109 -17.42 -18.22 21.28
N ARG A 110 -16.50 -17.24 21.23
CA ARG A 110 -16.55 -16.03 22.07
C ARG A 110 -17.78 -15.17 21.76
N SER A 111 -18.07 -14.95 20.47
CA SER A 111 -19.25 -14.19 20.02
C SER A 111 -20.56 -14.83 20.48
N GLY A 112 -20.66 -16.17 20.46
CA GLY A 112 -21.83 -16.89 20.97
C GLY A 112 -21.97 -16.80 22.49
N LYS A 113 -20.87 -16.78 23.24
CA LYS A 113 -20.85 -16.65 24.71
C LYS A 113 -21.33 -15.27 25.15
N THR A 114 -20.91 -14.21 24.47
CA THR A 114 -21.37 -12.83 24.71
C THR A 114 -22.84 -12.60 24.33
N ALA A 115 -23.36 -13.32 23.33
CA ALA A 115 -24.77 -13.23 22.95
C ALA A 115 -25.70 -13.93 23.97
N ARG A 116 -25.26 -15.03 24.58
CA ARG A 116 -26.03 -15.77 25.59
C ARG A 116 -26.07 -15.12 26.98
N ALA A 117 -25.16 -14.21 27.30
CA ALA A 117 -25.07 -13.54 28.60
C ALA A 117 -25.92 -12.26 28.73
N LYS A 118 -26.75 -11.93 27.71
CA LYS A 118 -27.58 -10.71 27.64
C LYS A 118 -29.08 -10.97 27.86
N THR A 119 -29.47 -12.09 28.44
CA THR A 119 -30.85 -12.42 28.83
C THR A 119 -30.92 -12.61 30.33
#